data_AF-A0A2B9PT72-F1
#
_entry.id   AF-A0A2B9PT72-F1
#
_cell.length_a   1.000
_cell.length_b   1.000
_cell.length_c   1.000
_cell.angle_alpha   90.00
_cell.angle_beta   90.00
_cell.angle_gamma   90.00
#
_symmetry.space_group_name_H-M   'P 1'
#
loop_
_entity.id
_entity.type
_entity.pdbx_description
1 polymer ?
#
loop_
_entity_poly.entity_id
_entity_poly.type
_entity_poly.pdbx_seq_one_letter_code
_entity_poly.pdbx_strand_id
1 'polypeptide(L)'
;MPGLTPFMYKPHYAETAKPYLVYSVGNDKPETTRGYVMQGYWECTHCGEGNQFRFYDDDHHPDFLAMCPGCKNDFIAVDDTDYDE
;
A
#
# COMPACT_ATOMS: atom_id res chain seq x y z
N MET A 1 -3.20 0.42 15.64
CA MET A 1 -3.14 -0.44 14.43
C MET A 1 -2.44 0.34 13.33
N PRO A 2 -1.68 -0.34 12.45
CA PRO A 2 -1.01 0.33 11.36
C PRO A 2 -2.06 0.97 10.44
N GLY A 3 -2.00 2.29 10.29
CA GLY A 3 -2.93 3.03 9.43
C GLY A 3 -2.53 2.94 7.96
N LEU A 4 -3.49 3.23 7.07
CA LEU A 4 -3.19 3.54 5.68
C LEU A 4 -2.75 5.00 5.54
N THR A 5 -1.48 5.22 5.23
CA THR A 5 -0.88 6.54 5.01
C THR A 5 -0.88 6.87 3.52
N PRO A 6 -1.69 7.84 3.04
CA PRO A 6 -1.65 8.26 1.64
C PRO A 6 -0.36 9.02 1.33
N PHE A 7 0.26 8.75 0.18
CA PHE A 7 1.39 9.52 -0.32
C PHE A 7 1.45 9.54 -1.84
N MET A 8 2.17 10.51 -2.40
CA MET A 8 2.40 10.61 -3.84
C MET A 8 3.65 9.82 -4.21
N TYR A 9 3.49 8.69 -4.88
CA TYR A 9 4.60 7.87 -5.34
C TYR A 9 5.03 8.26 -6.75
N LYS A 10 6.34 8.38 -6.96
CA LYS A 10 6.95 8.49 -8.28
C LYS A 10 7.96 7.33 -8.46
N PRO A 11 7.80 6.49 -9.49
CA PRO A 11 8.77 5.42 -9.77
C PRO A 11 10.14 6.02 -10.07
N HIS A 12 11.19 5.51 -9.43
CA HIS A 12 12.55 6.00 -9.62
C HIS A 12 13.11 5.66 -11.01
N TYR A 13 12.62 4.60 -11.65
CA TYR A 13 13.05 4.13 -12.98
C TYR A 13 12.34 4.84 -14.14
N ALA A 14 11.33 5.67 -13.87
CA ALA A 14 10.54 6.35 -14.90
C ALA A 14 10.58 7.86 -14.67
N GLU A 15 11.62 8.53 -15.18
CA GLU A 15 11.84 9.97 -14.99
C GLU A 15 10.63 10.84 -15.42
N THR A 16 9.93 10.42 -16.47
CA THR A 16 8.77 11.11 -17.06
C THR A 16 7.44 10.75 -16.40
N ALA A 17 7.41 9.76 -15.49
CA ALA A 17 6.17 9.37 -14.82
C ALA A 17 5.68 10.51 -13.91
N LYS A 18 4.39 10.81 -14.00
CA LYS A 18 3.73 11.70 -13.05
C LYS A 18 3.55 10.97 -11.72
N PRO A 19 3.78 11.62 -10.58
CA PRO A 19 3.44 11.04 -9.29
C PRO A 19 1.95 10.67 -9.24
N TYR A 20 1.61 9.57 -8.61
CA TYR A 20 0.22 9.14 -8.38
C TYR A 20 -0.02 8.80 -6.91
N LEU A 21 -1.27 8.92 -6.48
CA LEU A 21 -1.68 8.63 -5.12
C LEU A 21 -1.61 7.12 -4.88
N VAL A 22 -0.96 6.74 -3.79
CA VAL A 22 -0.90 5.37 -3.27
C VAL A 22 -1.05 5.42 -1.76
N TYR A 23 -1.31 4.27 -1.15
CA TYR A 23 -1.37 4.12 0.30
C TYR A 23 -0.24 3.22 0.78
N SER A 24 0.39 3.61 1.89
CA SER A 24 1.33 2.76 2.62
C SER A 24 0.66 2.19 3.87
N VAL A 25 0.90 0.92 4.13
CA VAL A 25 0.36 0.23 5.31
C VAL A 25 1.45 0.17 6.36
N GLY A 26 1.17 0.65 7.56
CA GLY A 26 2.07 0.53 8.71
C GLY A 26 3.37 1.33 8.65
N ASN A 27 3.55 2.12 7.60
CA ASN A 27 4.58 3.14 7.51
C ASN A 27 3.93 4.53 7.55
N ASP A 28 4.32 5.33 8.54
CA ASP A 28 3.83 6.70 8.75
C ASP A 28 4.65 7.74 7.96
N LYS A 29 5.78 7.35 7.36
CA LYS A 29 6.69 8.21 6.59
C LYS A 29 7.11 7.60 5.25
N PRO A 30 6.16 7.19 4.39
CA PRO A 30 6.47 6.50 3.13
C PRO A 30 7.32 7.32 2.15
N GLU A 31 7.28 8.65 2.20
CA GLU A 31 8.10 9.50 1.32
C GLU A 31 9.61 9.44 1.60
N THR A 32 10.03 9.04 2.81
CA THR A 32 11.45 8.95 3.18
C THR A 32 11.96 7.51 3.30
N THR A 33 11.07 6.52 3.34
CA THR A 33 11.44 5.11 3.46
C THR A 33 12.09 4.60 2.18
N ARG A 34 13.27 4.00 2.35
CA ARG A 34 14.05 3.35 1.29
C ARG A 34 14.04 1.85 1.54
N GLY A 35 13.70 1.05 0.55
CA GLY A 35 13.58 -0.41 0.67
C GLY A 35 12.92 -1.03 -0.57
N TYR A 36 12.74 -2.35 -0.57
CA TYR A 36 11.91 -3.00 -1.58
C TYR A 36 10.47 -2.52 -1.42
N VAL A 37 9.83 -2.19 -2.54
CA VAL A 37 8.47 -1.67 -2.54
C VAL A 37 7.58 -2.69 -3.24
N MET A 38 6.80 -3.45 -2.48
CA MET A 38 5.77 -4.33 -3.05
C MET A 38 4.59 -3.47 -3.53
N GLN A 39 3.94 -3.94 -4.58
CA GLN A 39 2.97 -3.18 -5.34
C GLN A 39 1.67 -3.98 -5.49
N GLY A 40 0.63 -3.67 -4.73
CA GLY A 40 -0.64 -4.40 -4.85
C GLY A 40 -1.86 -3.50 -4.92
N TYR A 41 -3.04 -4.11 -4.84
CA TYR A 41 -4.33 -3.45 -4.67
C TYR A 41 -4.98 -3.87 -3.35
N TRP A 42 -5.51 -2.91 -2.60
CA TRP A 42 -6.29 -3.22 -1.40
C TRP A 42 -7.76 -2.93 -1.65
N GLU A 43 -8.65 -3.72 -1.05
CA GLU A 43 -10.09 -3.48 -1.03
C GLU A 43 -10.61 -3.62 0.40
N CYS A 44 -11.31 -2.62 0.92
CA CYS A 44 -11.91 -2.69 2.23
C CYS A 44 -13.15 -3.58 2.20
N THR A 45 -13.14 -4.63 3.01
CA THR A 45 -14.25 -5.59 3.15
C THR A 45 -15.55 -4.99 3.71
N HIS A 46 -15.51 -3.76 4.24
CA HIS A 46 -16.68 -3.10 4.84
C HIS A 46 -17.39 -2.14 3.90
N CYS A 47 -16.65 -1.36 3.11
CA CYS A 47 -17.23 -0.35 2.22
C CYS A 47 -16.94 -0.60 0.73
N GLY A 48 -16.09 -1.57 0.39
CA GLY A 48 -15.70 -1.87 -1.00
C GLY A 48 -14.79 -0.83 -1.64
N GLU A 49 -14.33 0.19 -0.88
CA GLU A 49 -13.33 1.13 -1.39
C GLU A 49 -11.98 0.44 -1.49
N GLY A 50 -11.22 0.76 -2.53
CA GLY A 50 -9.90 0.19 -2.75
C GLY A 50 -9.02 1.05 -3.63
N ASN A 51 -7.71 0.88 -3.53
CA ASN A 51 -6.74 1.60 -4.36
C ASN A 51 -5.42 0.83 -4.50
N GLN A 52 -4.54 1.31 -5.37
CA GLN A 52 -3.16 0.86 -5.42
C GLN A 52 -2.45 1.15 -4.09
N PHE A 53 -1.68 0.20 -3.59
CA PHE A 53 -0.84 0.36 -2.41
C PHE A 53 0.63 0.08 -2.69
N ARG A 54 1.46 0.55 -1.75
CA ARG A 54 2.90 0.37 -1.72
C ARG A 54 3.28 -0.14 -0.33
N PHE A 55 3.81 -1.35 -0.28
CA PHE A 55 4.27 -1.96 0.95
C PHE A 55 5.78 -1.82 1.10
N TYR A 56 6.23 -1.56 2.33
CA TYR A 56 7.65 -1.49 2.68
C TYR A 56 7.91 -2.55 3.73
N ASP A 57 8.04 -3.79 3.29
CA ASP A 57 8.37 -4.91 4.17
C ASP A 57 9.26 -5.88 3.43
N ASP A 58 10.37 -6.18 4.10
CA ASP A 58 11.37 -7.09 3.59
C ASP A 58 10.97 -8.55 3.88
N ASP A 59 10.01 -8.79 4.80
CA ASP A 59 9.61 -10.13 5.27
C ASP A 59 8.52 -10.82 4.41
N HIS A 60 8.03 -10.19 3.33
CA HIS A 60 7.04 -10.79 2.39
C HIS A 60 5.78 -11.37 3.08
N HIS A 61 5.14 -10.60 3.94
CA HIS A 61 3.84 -11.00 4.47
C HIS A 61 2.73 -10.75 3.42
N PRO A 62 1.85 -11.72 3.11
CA PRO A 62 0.79 -11.52 2.12
C PRO A 62 -0.43 -10.78 2.70
N ASP A 63 -0.57 -10.76 4.03
CA ASP A 63 -1.76 -10.24 4.73
C ASP A 63 -1.37 -9.15 5.74
N PHE A 64 -2.06 -8.01 5.68
CA PHE A 64 -1.79 -6.88 6.55
C PHE A 64 -3.05 -6.29 7.18
N LEU A 65 -3.05 -6.20 8.51
CA LEU A 65 -4.12 -5.52 9.25
C LEU A 65 -4.00 -4.01 9.07
N ALA A 66 -4.99 -3.39 8.43
CA ALA A 66 -5.03 -1.97 8.10
C ALA A 66 -6.37 -1.33 8.50
N MET A 67 -6.38 -0.01 8.69
CA MET A 67 -7.60 0.76 8.93
C MET A 67 -8.02 1.52 7.68
N CYS A 68 -9.26 1.32 7.23
CA CYS A 68 -9.81 1.98 6.05
C CYS A 68 -9.92 3.50 6.26
N PRO A 69 -9.41 4.35 5.34
CA PRO A 69 -9.51 5.80 5.45
C PRO A 69 -10.95 6.32 5.31
N GLY A 70 -11.81 5.61 4.59
CA GLY A 70 -13.23 5.98 4.38
C GLY A 70 -14.09 5.64 5.60
N CYS A 71 -14.27 4.34 5.89
CA CYS A 71 -15.20 3.90 6.93
C CYS A 71 -14.60 3.73 8.33
N LYS A 72 -13.27 3.91 8.49
CA LYS A 72 -12.53 3.77 9.76
C LYS A 72 -12.63 2.39 10.42
N ASN A 73 -13.03 1.36 9.67
CA ASN A 73 -13.03 -0.02 10.14
C ASN A 73 -11.72 -0.70 9.76
N ASP A 74 -11.32 -1.66 10.60
CA ASP A 74 -10.16 -2.50 10.35
C ASP A 74 -10.49 -3.57 9.31
N PHE A 75 -9.54 -3.85 8.43
CA PHE A 75 -9.65 -4.87 7.39
C PHE A 75 -8.28 -5.47 7.11
N ILE A 76 -8.24 -6.62 6.43
CA ILE A 76 -7.00 -7.23 5.95
C ILE A 76 -6.77 -6.77 4.52
N ALA A 77 -5.69 -6.03 4.29
CA ALA A 77 -5.16 -5.75 2.97
C ALA A 77 -4.31 -6.94 2.53
N VAL A 78 -4.56 -7.46 1.34
CA VAL A 78 -3.85 -8.61 0.78
C VAL A 78 -2.98 -8.13 -0.36
N ASP A 79 -1.75 -8.62 -0.46
CA ASP A 79 -0.94 -8.45 -1.66
C ASP A 79 -1.44 -9.39 -2.76
N ASP A 80 -2.07 -8.81 -3.78
CA ASP A 80 -2.55 -9.53 -4.97
C ASP A 80 -1.47 -9.71 -6.05
N THR A 81 -0.24 -9.23 -5.78
CA THR A 81 0.88 -9.45 -6.72
C THR A 81 1.04 -10.94 -6.99
N ASP A 82 0.59 -11.38 -8.17
CA ASP A 82 0.92 -12.68 -8.71
C ASP A 82 2.44 -12.70 -8.95
N TYR A 83 3.19 -13.17 -7.96
CA TYR A 83 4.55 -13.64 -8.16
C TYR A 83 4.43 -14.93 -8.99
N ASP A 84 4.30 -14.79 -10.32
CA ASP A 84 4.44 -15.91 -11.26
C ASP A 84 5.71 -16.69 -10.89
N GLU A 85 5.55 -17.98 -10.53
CA GLU A 85 6.63 -18.93 -10.18
C GLU A 85 7.68 -19.12 -11.30
#